data_AF-A0A1I6J9P1-F1
#
_entry.id   AF-A0A1I6J9P1-F1
#
_cell.length_a   1.000
_cell.length_b   1.000
_cell.length_c   1.000
_cell.angle_alpha   90.00
_cell.angle_beta   90.00
_cell.angle_gamma   90.00
#
_symmetry.space_group_name_H-M   'P 1'
#
loop_
_entity.id
_entity.type
_entity.pdbx_description
1 polymer ?
#
loop_
_entity_poly.entity_id
_entity_poly.type
_entity_poly.pdbx_seq_one_letter_code
_entity_poly.pdbx_strand_id
1 'polypeptide(L)' 'MGLTEYRCTCGATLRYKQDLRRERGTVYPAWKCRECGTPVPGQVGEKLSHQHPS' A
#
# COMPACT_ATOMS: atom_id res chain seq x y z
N MET A 1 -4.10 -19.29 -2.73
CA MET A 1 -4.05 -17.88 -3.19
C MET A 1 -3.01 -17.18 -2.35
N GLY A 2 -1.95 -16.63 -2.98
CA GLY A 2 -0.85 -15.99 -2.26
C GLY A 2 -1.24 -14.60 -1.76
N LEU A 3 -1.17 -14.38 -0.44
CA LEU A 3 -1.26 -13.05 0.15
C LEU A 3 -0.16 -12.19 -0.48
N THR A 4 -0.53 -11.04 -1.05
CA THR A 4 0.50 -10.08 -1.49
C THR A 4 0.91 -9.28 -0.27
N GLU A 5 2.04 -9.61 0.33
CA GLU A 5 2.67 -8.78 1.36
C GLU A 5 3.81 -7.96 0.74
N TYR A 6 3.87 -6.67 1.09
CA TYR A 6 4.93 -5.79 0.67
C TYR A 6 5.66 -5.24 1.88
N ARG A 7 6.97 -5.43 1.92
CA ARG A 7 7.80 -4.88 2.99
C ARG A 7 8.26 -3.47 2.60
N CYS A 8 7.84 -2.50 3.39
CA CYS A 8 8.31 -1.13 3.27
C CYS A 8 9.77 -1.02 3.72
N THR A 9 10.51 -0.06 3.18
CA THR A 9 11.91 0.22 3.55
C THR A 9 12.06 0.65 5.00
N CYS A 10 11.04 1.24 5.60
CA CYS A 10 11.02 1.54 7.03
C CYS A 10 10.80 0.32 7.93
N GLY A 11 10.62 -0.87 7.35
CA GLY A 11 10.44 -2.14 8.06
C GLY A 11 8.99 -2.57 8.25
N ALA A 12 8.01 -1.70 7.94
CA ALA A 12 6.58 -2.02 8.02
C ALA A 12 6.14 -3.05 6.97
N THR A 13 5.27 -3.98 7.34
CA THR A 13 4.69 -4.97 6.42
C THR A 13 3.30 -4.52 6.00
N LEU A 14 3.14 -4.18 4.72
CA LEU A 14 1.88 -3.76 4.12
C LEU A 14 1.18 -4.98 3.55
N ARG A 15 -0.02 -5.29 4.04
CA ARG A 15 -0.80 -6.45 3.59
C ARG A 15 -2.15 -6.05 3.03
N TYR A 16 -2.69 -4.94 3.50
CA TYR A 16 -4.02 -4.50 3.14
C TYR A 16 -4.09 -2.99 2.93
N LYS A 17 -5.22 -2.52 2.41
CA LYS A 17 -5.50 -1.09 2.21
C LYS A 17 -5.29 -0.23 3.47
N GLN A 18 -5.50 -0.79 4.66
CA GLN A 18 -5.38 -0.07 5.94
C GLN A 18 -3.94 0.25 6.35
N ASP A 19 -2.97 -0.46 5.76
CA ASP A 19 -1.54 -0.19 5.92
C ASP A 19 -1.05 0.86 4.91
N LEU A 20 -1.91 1.20 3.94
CA LEU A 20 -1.66 2.19 2.93
C LEU A 20 -2.40 3.50 3.23
N ARG A 21 -1.76 4.60 2.84
CA ARG A 21 -2.36 5.93 2.80
C ARG A 21 -2.45 6.38 1.36
N ARG A 22 -3.66 6.68 0.91
CA ARG A 22 -3.90 7.23 -0.43
C ARG A 22 -3.69 8.73 -0.40
N GLU A 23 -2.72 9.21 -1.18
CA GLU A 23 -2.53 10.64 -1.40
C GLU A 23 -3.52 11.14 -2.46
N ARG A 24 -4.24 12.22 -2.13
CA ARG A 24 -5.21 12.87 -3.03
C ARG A 24 -4.53 14.11 -3.61
N GLY A 25 -4.41 14.19 -4.94
CA GLY A 25 -3.80 15.34 -5.61
C GLY A 25 -3.04 15.02 -6.89
N THR A 26 -2.74 13.74 -7.14
CA THR A 26 -2.05 13.28 -8.35
C THR A 26 -3.02 12.59 -9.31
N VAL A 27 -2.78 12.71 -10.62
CA VAL A 27 -3.59 12.08 -11.68
C VAL A 27 -3.64 10.56 -11.54
N TYR A 28 -2.61 9.97 -10.94
CA TYR A 28 -2.54 8.55 -10.58
C TYR A 28 -2.70 8.36 -9.07
N PRO A 29 -3.31 7.25 -8.60
CA PRO A 29 -3.38 6.94 -7.18
C PRO A 29 -1.96 6.75 -6.62
N ALA A 30 -1.50 7.75 -5.88
CA ALA A 30 -0.24 7.68 -5.15
C ALA A 30 -0.48 7.01 -3.81
N TRP A 31 -0.07 5.75 -3.70
CA TRP A 31 -0.10 5.00 -2.45
C TRP A 31 1.16 5.27 -1.65
N LYS A 32 1.00 5.47 -0.34
CA LYS A 32 2.09 5.66 0.61
C LYS A 32 1.96 4.66 1.75
N CYS A 33 3.08 4.29 2.37
CA CYS A 33 3.08 3.57 3.62
C CYS A 33 2.39 4.43 4.69
N ARG A 34 1.45 3.86 5.45
CA ARG A 34 0.78 4.59 6.52
C ARG A 34 1.70 4.93 7.69
N GLU A 35 2.66 4.06 7.99
CA GLU A 35 3.62 4.22 9.09
C GLU A 35 4.61 5.36 8.82
N CYS A 36 5.37 5.27 7.73
CA CYS A 36 6.49 6.17 7.46
C CYS A 36 6.26 7.12 6.28
N GLY A 37 5.12 7.05 5.59
CA GLY A 37 4.80 7.92 4.46
C GLY A 37 5.59 7.62 3.18
N THR A 38 6.41 6.56 3.16
CA THR A 38 7.21 6.18 1.99
C THR A 38 6.32 5.88 0.79
N PRO A 39 6.62 6.40 -0.41
CA PRO A 39 5.85 6.10 -1.61
C PRO A 39 5.91 4.61 -1.95
N VAL A 40 4.74 4.01 -2.11
CA VAL A 40 4.56 2.62 -2.52
C VAL A 40 4.28 2.61 -4.02
N PRO A 41 4.92 1.71 -4.80
CA PRO A 41 4.64 1.59 -6.22
C PRO A 41 3.14 1.40 -6.48
N GLY A 42 2.57 2.14 -7.43
CA GLY A 42 1.13 2.13 -7.69
C GLY A 42 0.56 0.73 -7.92
N GLN A 43 1.28 -0.14 -8.63
CA GLN A 43 0.88 -1.53 -8.87
C GLN A 43 0.80 -2.37 -7.57
N VAL A 44 1.69 -2.13 -6.62
CA VAL A 44 1.67 -2.79 -5.30
C VAL A 44 0.54 -2.22 -4.46
N GLY A 45 0.42 -0.90 -4.44
CA GLY A 45 -0.63 -0.20 -3.73
C GLY A 45 -2.03 -0.62 -4.17
N GLU A 46 -2.26 -0.80 -5.47
CA GLU A 46 -3.52 -1.34 -5.99
C GLU A 46 -3.76 -2.78 -5.54
N LYS A 47 -2.78 -3.69 -5.68
CA LYS A 47 -2.96 -5.08 -5.21
C LYS A 47 -3.33 -5.16 -3.72
N LEU A 48 -2.66 -4.37 -2.89
CA LEU A 48 -2.93 -4.29 -1.45
C LEU A 48 -4.28 -3.61 -1.15
N SER A 49 -4.67 -2.60 -1.93
CA SER A 49 -5.96 -1.91 -1.81
C SER A 49 -7.14 -2.83 -2.12
N HIS A 50 -6.98 -3.68 -3.14
CA HIS A 50 -7.93 -4.72 -3.54
C HIS A 50 -7.95 -5.94 -2.60
N GLN A 51 -6.93 -6.12 -1.76
CA GLN A 51 -6.96 -7.15 -0.72
C GLN A 51 -7.88 -6.71 0.43
N HIS A 52 -8.88 -7.52 0.70
CA HIS A 52 -9.79 -7.37 1.82
C HIS A 52 -9.60 -8.52 2.79
N PRO A 53 -9.45 -8.27 4.10
CA PRO A 53 -9.57 -9.33 5.10
C PRO A 53 -11.02 -9.84 5.05
N SER A 54 -11.20 -11.11 4.69
CA SER A 54 -12.51 -11.77 4.63
C SER A 54 -13.01 -12.21 6.00
#